data_AF-A0A2N5A7L5-F1
#
_entry.id   AF-A0A2N5A7L5-F1
#
_cell.length_a   1.000
_cell.length_b   1.000
_cell.length_c   1.000
_cell.angle_alpha   90.00
_cell.angle_beta   90.00
_cell.angle_gamma   90.00
#
_symmetry.space_group_name_H-M   'P 1'
#
loop_
_entity.id
_entity.type
_entity.pdbx_description
1 polymer ?
#
loop_
_entity_poly.entity_id
_entity_poly.type
_entity_poly.pdbx_seq_one_letter_code
_entity_poly.pdbx_strand_id
1 'polypeptide(L)'
;RYAWVALLPTSWLLICTLTAGWQKSFSPDTKVGFLAIANKFQAMIDSGNIPPQYTESQLAQLVFNNRLDAGLTIFFMIVVVVLALFSIKIALAALKEDKPTAKETPYQAMPADAQTITAQAKRAH
;
A
#
# COMPACT_ATOMS: atom_id res chain seq x y z
N ARG A 1 23.22 -0.99 9.73
CA ARG A 1 23.37 0.38 10.31
C ARG A 1 22.22 1.33 9.93
N TYR A 2 21.60 1.24 8.75
CA TYR A 2 20.51 2.15 8.30
C TYR A 2 19.11 1.52 8.19
N ALA A 3 18.96 0.21 8.44
CA ALA A 3 17.68 -0.50 8.28
C ALA A 3 16.53 0.10 9.11
N TRP A 4 16.83 0.64 10.29
CA TRP A 4 15.82 1.29 11.15
C TRP A 4 15.18 2.53 10.50
N VAL A 5 15.90 3.24 9.63
CA VAL A 5 15.41 4.44 8.93
C VAL A 5 14.27 4.09 7.98
N ALA A 6 14.28 2.90 7.38
CA ALA A 6 13.19 2.40 6.54
C ALA A 6 12.12 1.68 7.37
N LEU A 7 12.51 0.91 8.38
CA LEU A 7 11.57 0.11 9.17
C LEU A 7 10.60 0.96 9.99
N LEU A 8 11.04 2.08 10.57
CA LEU A 8 10.20 2.95 11.40
C LEU A 8 9.04 3.57 10.60
N PRO A 9 9.30 4.28 9.47
CA PRO A 9 8.24 4.83 8.64
C PRO A 9 7.29 3.77 8.07
N THR A 10 7.83 2.63 7.62
CA THR A 10 7.00 1.54 7.10
C THR A 10 6.10 0.94 8.18
N SER A 11 6.63 0.71 9.39
CA SER A 11 5.83 0.15 10.50
C SER A 11 4.72 1.11 10.91
N TRP A 12 5.03 2.41 11.00
CA TRP A 12 4.03 3.43 11.29
C TRP A 12 2.93 3.49 10.23
N LEU A 13 3.32 3.48 8.95
CA LEU A 13 2.38 3.45 7.83
C LEU A 13 1.46 2.23 7.92
N LEU A 14 2.01 1.03 8.14
CA LEU A 14 1.23 -0.20 8.27
C LEU A 14 0.21 -0.11 9.41
N ILE A 15 0.62 0.39 10.58
CA ILE A 15 -0.29 0.56 11.73
C ILE A 15 -1.43 1.52 11.36
N CYS A 16 -1.11 2.67 10.78
CA CYS A 16 -2.12 3.65 10.40
C CYS A 16 -3.08 3.09 9.34
N THR A 17 -2.57 2.41 8.31
CA THR A 17 -3.38 1.84 7.23
C THR A 17 -4.30 0.73 7.73
N LEU A 18 -3.79 -0.19 8.54
CA LEU A 18 -4.58 -1.29 9.08
C LEU A 18 -5.63 -0.79 10.08
N THR A 19 -5.27 0.16 10.94
CA THR A 19 -6.21 0.75 11.91
C THR A 19 -7.32 1.52 11.19
N ALA A 20 -6.96 2.34 10.19
CA ALA A 20 -7.94 3.07 9.39
C ALA A 20 -8.85 2.10 8.61
N GLY A 21 -8.28 1.09 7.95
CA GLY A 21 -9.05 0.08 7.21
C GLY A 21 -10.00 -0.71 8.10
N TRP A 22 -9.59 -1.05 9.33
CA TRP A 22 -10.44 -1.70 10.32
C TRP A 22 -11.63 -0.82 10.72
N GLN A 23 -11.37 0.44 11.07
CA GLN A 23 -12.41 1.41 11.39
C GLN A 23 -13.35 1.64 10.20
N LYS A 24 -12.82 1.73 8.98
CA LYS A 24 -13.61 1.94 7.76
C LYS A 24 -14.50 0.75 7.42
N SER A 25 -14.03 -0.47 7.69
CA SER A 25 -14.77 -1.70 7.40
C SER A 25 -15.81 -2.01 8.47
N PHE A 26 -15.44 -1.96 9.75
CA PHE A 26 -16.24 -2.52 10.84
C PHE A 26 -16.79 -1.49 11.84
N SER A 27 -16.53 -0.19 11.67
CA SER A 27 -17.08 0.79 12.60
C SER A 27 -18.61 0.80 12.55
N PRO A 28 -19.29 0.81 13.71
CA PRO A 28 -20.75 0.96 13.78
C PRO A 28 -21.20 2.39 13.47
N ASP A 29 -20.28 3.36 13.48
CA ASP A 29 -20.60 4.74 13.13
C ASP A 29 -20.73 4.89 11.62
N THR A 30 -21.92 5.27 11.16
CA THR A 30 -22.25 5.56 9.75
C THR A 30 -21.39 6.66 9.12
N LYS A 31 -20.69 7.49 9.91
CA LYS A 31 -19.74 8.49 9.41
C LYS A 31 -18.42 7.87 8.95
N VAL A 32 -18.07 6.70 9.47
CA VAL A 32 -16.74 6.09 9.25
C VAL A 32 -16.87 4.74 8.56
N GLY A 33 -17.84 3.93 8.96
CA GLY A 33 -18.04 2.54 8.53
C GLY A 33 -18.86 2.39 7.26
N PHE A 34 -18.30 1.71 6.26
CA PHE A 34 -19.00 1.40 5.01
C PHE A 34 -20.18 0.44 5.22
N LEU A 35 -20.02 -0.58 6.07
CA LEU A 35 -21.11 -1.50 6.39
C LEU A 35 -22.24 -0.80 7.16
N ALA A 36 -21.91 0.10 8.09
CA ALA A 36 -22.89 0.88 8.84
C ALA A 36 -23.72 1.79 7.93
N ILE A 37 -23.07 2.51 7.00
CA ILE A 37 -23.80 3.40 6.08
C ILE A 37 -24.64 2.60 5.07
N ALA A 38 -24.16 1.45 4.60
CA ALA A 38 -24.94 0.53 3.77
C ALA A 38 -26.20 0.05 4.50
N ASN A 39 -26.10 -0.33 5.78
CA ASN A 39 -27.25 -0.75 6.57
C ASN A 39 -28.25 0.40 6.79
N LYS A 40 -27.77 1.63 7.00
CA LYS A 40 -28.62 2.82 7.13
C LYS A 40 -29.42 3.08 5.85
N PHE A 41 -28.78 3.02 4.67
CA PHE A 41 -29.49 3.20 3.40
C PHE A 41 -30.43 2.05 3.09
N GLN A 42 -30.05 0.81 3.41
CA GLN A 42 -30.95 -0.35 3.27
C GLN A 42 -32.21 -0.17 4.14
N ALA A 43 -32.05 0.24 5.40
CA ALA A 43 -33.18 0.50 6.28
C ALA A 43 -34.11 1.61 5.75
N MET A 44 -33.57 2.64 5.08
CA MET A 44 -34.39 3.66 4.42
C MET A 44 -35.21 3.08 3.26
N ILE A 45 -34.61 2.24 2.42
CA ILE A 45 -35.32 1.51 1.35
C ILE A 45 -36.44 0.66 1.96
N ASP A 46 -36.10 -0.16 2.96
CA ASP A 46 -37.05 -1.10 3.58
C ASP A 46 -38.21 -0.37 4.29
N SER A 47 -37.96 0.82 4.85
CA SER A 47 -38.99 1.66 5.48
C SER A 47 -39.89 2.40 4.51
N GLY A 48 -39.50 2.51 3.23
CA GLY A 48 -40.15 3.36 2.23
C GLY A 48 -40.00 4.87 2.48
N ASN A 49 -39.33 5.30 3.55
CA ASN A 49 -39.09 6.71 3.87
C ASN A 49 -37.85 7.22 3.13
N ILE A 50 -37.98 7.34 1.81
CA ILE A 50 -36.91 7.82 0.94
C ILE A 50 -36.97 9.34 0.90
N PRO A 51 -35.88 10.04 1.30
CA PRO A 51 -35.84 11.50 1.24
C PRO A 51 -36.04 12.00 -0.20
N PRO A 52 -36.73 13.13 -0.43
CA PRO A 52 -37.06 13.62 -1.77
C PRO A 52 -35.84 13.93 -2.65
N GLN A 53 -34.66 14.09 -2.05
CA GLN A 53 -33.39 14.27 -2.75
C GLN A 53 -32.82 12.97 -3.36
N TYR A 54 -33.40 11.81 -3.05
CA TYR A 54 -32.91 10.52 -3.51
C TYR A 54 -34.02 9.66 -4.13
N THR A 55 -33.63 8.78 -5.05
CA THR A 55 -34.49 7.70 -5.54
C THR A 55 -34.12 6.37 -4.88
N GLU A 56 -35.05 5.41 -4.89
CA GLU A 56 -34.80 4.05 -4.40
C GLU A 56 -33.61 3.39 -5.12
N SER A 57 -33.53 3.54 -6.44
CA SER A 57 -32.43 3.03 -7.25
C SER A 57 -31.07 3.62 -6.87
N GLN A 58 -31.02 4.91 -6.51
CA GLN A 58 -29.80 5.56 -6.04
C GLN A 58 -29.37 5.03 -4.67
N LEU A 59 -30.31 4.86 -3.73
CA LEU A 59 -29.99 4.25 -2.43
C LEU A 59 -29.49 2.82 -2.60
N ALA A 60 -30.13 2.00 -3.44
CA ALA A 60 -29.71 0.62 -3.67
C ALA A 60 -28.29 0.54 -4.27
N GLN A 61 -27.97 1.42 -5.22
CA GLN A 61 -26.60 1.56 -5.74
C GLN A 61 -25.62 1.97 -4.64
N LEU A 62 -25.99 2.90 -3.77
CA LEU A 62 -25.14 3.36 -2.68
C LEU A 62 -24.89 2.25 -1.65
N VAL A 63 -25.89 1.42 -1.33
CA VAL A 63 -25.75 0.22 -0.49
C VAL A 63 -24.73 -0.74 -1.12
N PHE A 64 -24.90 -1.04 -2.41
CA PHE A 64 -24.02 -1.96 -3.13
C PHE A 64 -22.58 -1.47 -3.15
N ASN A 65 -22.36 -0.20 -3.50
CA ASN A 65 -21.02 0.41 -3.53
C ASN A 65 -20.34 0.36 -2.16
N ASN A 66 -21.06 0.68 -1.08
CA ASN A 66 -20.49 0.61 0.26
C ASN A 66 -20.16 -0.84 0.69
N ARG A 67 -20.97 -1.82 0.29
CA ARG A 67 -20.65 -3.24 0.55
C ARG A 67 -19.42 -3.70 -0.26
N LEU A 68 -19.32 -3.27 -1.52
CA LEU A 68 -18.13 -3.53 -2.34
C LEU A 68 -16.89 -2.89 -1.74
N ASP A 69 -16.95 -1.61 -1.35
CA ASP A 69 -15.83 -0.89 -0.74
C ASP A 69 -15.39 -1.54 0.57
N ALA A 70 -16.32 -1.99 1.40
CA ALA A 70 -16.01 -2.78 2.59
C ALA A 70 -15.24 -4.07 2.23
N GLY A 71 -15.72 -4.80 1.23
CA GLY A 71 -15.05 -6.02 0.73
C GLY A 71 -13.64 -5.74 0.19
N LEU A 72 -13.50 -4.72 -0.65
CA LEU A 72 -12.21 -4.30 -1.23
C LEU A 72 -11.23 -3.84 -0.14
N THR A 73 -11.70 -3.11 0.86
CA THR A 73 -10.88 -2.65 2.00
C THR A 73 -10.36 -3.85 2.80
N ILE A 74 -11.23 -4.82 3.11
CA ILE A 74 -10.83 -6.04 3.81
C ILE A 74 -9.83 -6.84 2.98
N PHE A 75 -10.08 -7.01 1.67
CA PHE A 75 -9.16 -7.70 0.78
C PHE A 75 -7.79 -7.03 0.75
N PHE A 76 -7.76 -5.70 0.58
CA PHE A 76 -6.52 -4.94 0.61
C PHE A 76 -5.76 -5.10 1.94
N MET A 77 -6.46 -5.05 3.08
CA MET A 77 -5.84 -5.29 4.39
C MET A 77 -5.19 -6.67 4.48
N ILE A 78 -5.86 -7.71 3.97
CA ILE A 78 -5.29 -9.07 3.93
C ILE A 78 -3.99 -9.09 3.11
N VAL A 79 -4.02 -8.49 1.91
CA VAL A 79 -2.83 -8.40 1.04
C VAL A 79 -1.68 -7.66 1.75
N VAL A 80 -1.97 -6.54 2.42
CA VAL A 80 -0.97 -5.77 3.18
C VAL A 80 -0.36 -6.59 4.30
N VAL A 81 -1.17 -7.33 5.08
CA VAL A 81 -0.67 -8.21 6.15
C VAL A 81 0.23 -9.30 5.58
N VAL A 82 -0.18 -9.95 4.49
CA VAL A 82 0.61 -11.00 3.84
C VAL A 82 1.95 -10.45 3.34
N LEU A 83 1.95 -9.31 2.65
CA LEU A 83 3.17 -8.66 2.18
C LEU A 83 4.07 -8.22 3.33
N ALA A 84 3.51 -7.70 4.43
CA ALA A 84 4.28 -7.34 5.62
C ALA A 84 4.98 -8.57 6.21
N LEU A 85 4.28 -9.71 6.32
CA LEU A 85 4.87 -10.97 6.81
C LEU A 85 6.02 -11.43 5.91
N PHE A 86 5.82 -11.46 4.60
CA PHE A 86 6.90 -11.83 3.66
C PHE A 86 8.09 -10.88 3.73
N SER A 87 7.82 -9.57 3.81
CA SER A 87 8.87 -8.54 3.91
C SER A 87 9.69 -8.70 5.19
N ILE A 88 9.03 -8.96 6.33
CA ILE A 88 9.71 -9.24 7.59
C ILE A 88 10.56 -10.51 7.48
N LYS A 89 10.04 -11.60 6.89
CA LYS A 89 10.81 -12.84 6.71
C LYS A 89 12.06 -12.62 5.86
N ILE A 90 11.95 -11.89 4.75
CA ILE A 90 13.10 -11.56 3.90
C ILE A 90 14.08 -10.64 4.62
N ALA A 91 13.59 -9.60 5.31
CA ALA A 91 14.43 -8.69 6.06
C ALA A 91 15.23 -9.41 7.16
N LEU A 92 14.59 -10.32 7.91
CA LEU A 92 15.26 -11.13 8.92
C LEU A 92 16.29 -12.11 8.32
N ALA A 93 16.00 -12.68 7.14
CA ALA A 93 16.96 -13.52 6.43
C ALA A 93 18.18 -12.72 5.97
N ALA A 94 17.98 -11.53 5.39
CA ALA A 94 19.05 -10.64 4.97
C ALA A 94 19.87 -10.09 6.15
N LEU A 95 19.23 -9.82 7.29
CA LEU A 95 19.92 -9.42 8.54
C LEU A 95 20.79 -10.53 9.15
N LYS A 96 20.49 -11.81 8.86
CA LYS A 96 21.29 -12.97 9.31
C LYS A 96 22.46 -13.27 8.39
N GLU A 97 22.51 -12.68 7.20
CA GLU A 97 23.64 -12.84 6.27
C GLU A 97 24.74 -11.81 6.59
N ASP A 98 25.85 -12.27 7.18
CA ASP A 98 27.01 -11.44 7.51
C ASP A 98 27.82 -10.97 6.28
N LYS A 99 27.42 -11.38 5.07
CA LYS A 99 28.09 -11.04 3.81
C LYS A 99 27.32 -9.93 3.08
N PRO A 100 28.00 -8.91 2.54
CA PRO A 100 27.37 -7.95 1.65
C PRO A 100 26.71 -8.68 0.47
N THR A 101 25.38 -8.62 0.35
CA THR A 101 24.62 -9.21 -0.75
C THR A 101 24.68 -8.39 -2.04
N ALA A 102 25.48 -7.31 -2.04
CA ALA A 102 25.78 -6.53 -3.23
C ALA A 102 26.53 -7.39 -4.25
N LYS A 103 25.85 -7.77 -5.34
CA LYS A 103 26.49 -8.33 -6.54
C LYS A 103 26.93 -7.18 -7.43
N GLU A 104 28.00 -6.49 -7.04
CA GLU A 104 28.62 -5.56 -7.98
C GLU A 104 29.38 -6.35 -9.06
N THR A 105 29.36 -5.83 -10.28
CA THR A 105 30.24 -6.35 -11.35
C THR A 105 31.69 -6.27 -10.88
N PRO A 106 32.56 -7.24 -11.21
CA PRO A 106 33.97 -7.18 -10.87
C PRO A 106 34.54 -5.82 -11.27
N TYR A 107 35.28 -5.19 -10.36
CA TYR A 107 35.93 -3.92 -10.64
C TYR A 107 36.77 -4.03 -11.92
N GLN A 108 36.34 -3.35 -12.98
CA GLN A 108 37.17 -3.14 -14.16
C GLN A 108 37.99 -1.88 -13.92
N ALA A 109 39.29 -2.08 -13.72
CA ALA A 109 40.24 -0.98 -13.69
C ALA A 109 40.13 -0.18 -15.00
N MET A 110 40.12 1.14 -14.87
CA MET A 110 40.17 2.02 -16.02
C MET A 110 41.47 1.71 -16.80
N PRO A 111 41.40 1.38 -18.09
CA PRO A 111 42.59 1.03 -18.86
C PRO A 111 43.56 2.22 -18.90
N ALA A 112 44.87 1.97 -18.80
CA ALA A 112 45.90 3.01 -18.61
C ALA A 112 45.91 4.07 -19.74
N ASP A 113 45.38 3.70 -20.89
CA ASP A 113 45.19 4.46 -22.12
C ASP A 113 43.85 5.21 -22.19
N ALA A 114 42.98 5.12 -21.17
CA ALA A 114 41.71 5.85 -21.17
C ALA A 114 41.91 7.38 -21.23
N GLN A 115 43.00 7.88 -20.64
CA GLN A 115 43.36 9.30 -20.68
C GLN A 115 43.93 9.72 -22.06
N THR A 116 44.67 8.83 -22.73
CA THR A 116 45.20 9.11 -24.08
C THR A 116 44.10 9.04 -25.13
N ILE A 117 43.17 8.08 -25.01
CA ILE A 117 42.01 7.94 -25.90
C ILE A 117 41.09 9.16 -25.78
N THR A 118 40.79 9.64 -24.56
CA THR A 118 39.99 10.85 -24.36
C THR A 118 40.72 12.11 -24.84
N ALA A 119 42.04 12.20 -24.65
CA ALA A 119 42.83 13.32 -25.16
C ALA A 119 42.91 13.34 -26.71
N GLN A 120 42.98 12.18 -27.36
CA GLN A 120 42.93 12.06 -28.83
C GLN A 120 41.54 12.41 -29.37
N ALA A 121 40.47 11.90 -28.75
CA ALA A 121 39.10 12.20 -29.16
C ALA A 121 38.79 13.71 -29.08
N LYS A 122 39.32 14.41 -28.07
CA LYS A 122 39.14 15.86 -27.90
C LYS A 122 39.96 16.72 -28.89
N ARG A 123 40.99 16.15 -29.52
CA ARG A 123 41.80 16.79 -30.56
C ARG A 123 41.31 16.52 -31.98
N ALA A 124 40.41 15.56 -32.15
CA ALA A 124 39.81 15.20 -33.43
C ALA A 124 38.56 16.02 -33.78
N HIS A 125 38.25 17.05 -32.98
CA HIS A 125 37.08 17.93 -33.08
C HIS A 125 37.55 19.39 -33.15
#